data_AF-A0A1G5H038-F1
#
_entry.id   AF-A0A1G5H038-F1
#
_cell.length_a   1.000
_cell.length_b   1.000
_cell.length_c   1.000
_cell.angle_alpha   90.00
_cell.angle_beta   90.00
_cell.angle_gamma   90.00
#
_symmetry.space_group_name_H-M   'P 1'
#
loop_
_entity.id
_entity.type
_entity.pdbx_description
1 polymer ?
#
loop_
_entity_poly.entity_id
_entity_poly.type
_entity_poly.pdbx_seq_one_letter_code
_entity_poly.pdbx_strand_id
1 'polypeptide(L)'
;FAEFSYGIKHTKRVYTAADIDECVDDFDIFVVGSDQIWGIENDMPLINLPIMCLNFLPKNKVGITYAASFGGMRASSRNDEIIKNEIKNFRYVSVRERSASRYIQEIHGIAPEVVLDPVFLLDEGEWRSVANESDESCEPYLLFYTAGADPRQEEILLNLYEQLNVKVRRLGYIDGELIGPKEFITWIKNAKYILTDSFHATVFSIIFHKNVVVLPVDNKQKDISKNSRLIDLLETFGMKERYISDIADAQNAVKNAEKLFAQAVDYDHVEKTLEVERQKSFKYIKVALESQNDTMSDCDNGSIGDEPDNRPQRYYMKSISKNASMDRMKYENAYWEEFVARQALLRAYYNEIERSDLMLKVAKVEAAGAFIDNYLIESKSIFIYGAGKLGKSLLMCFKKVDGFFDKANSITNCEGIHVYQPYSDEARLEIGDGSGITVVVTPVWDFYDIKEELVCEYRNIHPVSAKELVEQMLQKLV
;
A
#
# COMPACT_ATOMS: atom_id res chain seq x y z
N PHE A 1 6.78 4.81 -12.12
CA PHE A 1 7.59 4.95 -10.88
C PHE A 1 9.07 4.56 -11.09
N ALA A 2 9.38 3.37 -11.62
CA ALA A 2 10.78 2.92 -11.81
C ALA A 2 11.69 3.93 -12.55
N GLU A 3 11.19 4.56 -13.63
CA GLU A 3 11.93 5.62 -14.34
C GLU A 3 12.31 6.79 -13.43
N PHE A 4 11.41 7.22 -12.56
CA PHE A 4 11.66 8.27 -11.58
C PHE A 4 12.72 7.82 -10.56
N SER A 5 12.65 6.57 -10.11
CA SER A 5 13.63 5.99 -9.17
C SER A 5 15.05 5.89 -9.75
N TYR A 6 15.20 5.65 -11.06
CA TYR A 6 16.50 5.65 -11.73
C TYR A 6 17.14 7.04 -11.81
N GLY A 7 16.34 8.12 -11.72
CA GLY A 7 16.84 9.49 -11.65
C GLY A 7 17.45 9.87 -10.30
N ILE A 8 17.23 9.04 -9.27
CA ILE A 8 17.77 9.27 -7.92
C ILE A 8 19.14 8.62 -7.83
N LYS A 9 20.12 9.35 -7.28
CA LYS A 9 21.46 8.81 -7.04
C LYS A 9 21.42 7.78 -5.92
N HIS A 10 21.74 6.54 -6.26
CA HIS A 10 21.94 5.46 -5.31
C HIS A 10 23.42 5.13 -5.17
N THR A 11 23.78 4.51 -4.05
CA THR A 11 25.07 3.84 -3.86
C THR A 11 25.20 2.64 -4.80
N LYS A 12 26.41 2.12 -5.00
CA LYS A 12 26.64 0.94 -5.85
C LYS A 12 25.88 -0.30 -5.35
N ARG A 13 25.73 -0.43 -4.03
CA ARG A 13 24.92 -1.45 -3.36
C ARG A 13 23.71 -0.80 -2.72
N VAL A 14 22.54 -1.40 -2.94
CA VAL A 14 21.30 -1.10 -2.22
C VAL A 14 21.01 -2.30 -1.33
N TYR A 15 20.64 -2.04 -0.08
CA TYR A 15 20.43 -3.07 0.93
C TYR A 15 18.93 -3.27 1.15
N THR A 16 18.57 -4.47 1.63
CA THR A 16 17.23 -4.92 1.95
C THR A 16 17.07 -5.12 3.45
N ALA A 17 15.86 -5.41 3.91
CA ALA A 17 15.62 -5.75 5.31
C ALA A 17 16.46 -6.95 5.82
N ALA A 18 16.93 -7.82 4.93
CA ALA A 18 17.70 -9.01 5.29
C ALA A 18 19.20 -8.76 5.48
N ASP A 19 19.75 -7.69 4.89
CA ASP A 19 21.20 -7.42 4.85
C ASP A 19 21.57 -5.95 5.16
N ILE A 20 20.61 -5.14 5.65
CA ILE A 20 20.81 -3.71 5.97
C ILE A 20 21.88 -3.48 7.04
N ASP A 21 22.13 -4.45 7.91
CA ASP A 21 23.16 -4.38 8.94
C ASP A 21 24.58 -4.45 8.36
N GLU A 22 24.77 -5.02 7.16
CA GLU A 22 26.07 -5.08 6.50
C GLU A 22 26.61 -3.69 6.09
N CYS A 23 25.76 -2.67 5.99
CA CYS A 23 26.18 -1.33 5.61
C CYS A 23 26.69 -0.46 6.78
N VAL A 24 26.64 -0.98 8.01
CA VAL A 24 26.94 -0.21 9.23
C VAL A 24 28.32 0.45 9.17
N ASP A 25 29.33 -0.27 8.67
CA ASP A 25 30.71 0.23 8.59
C ASP A 25 30.97 1.12 7.37
N ASP A 26 30.07 1.11 6.38
CA ASP A 26 30.20 1.90 5.15
C ASP A 26 29.75 3.36 5.33
N PHE A 27 29.01 3.68 6.40
CA PHE A 27 28.42 5.00 6.64
C PHE A 27 28.59 5.50 8.08
N ASP A 28 28.75 6.81 8.24
CA ASP A 28 28.89 7.45 9.56
C ASP A 28 27.53 7.80 10.19
N ILE A 29 26.57 8.20 9.34
CA ILE A 29 25.25 8.71 9.72
C ILE A 29 24.18 7.99 8.92
N PHE A 30 23.10 7.63 9.60
CA PHE A 30 21.93 6.98 9.05
C PHE A 30 20.71 7.86 9.22
N VAL A 31 20.06 8.20 8.12
CA VAL A 31 18.86 9.05 8.12
C VAL A 31 17.68 8.22 7.66
N VAL A 32 16.63 8.14 8.49
CA VAL A 32 15.33 7.65 8.06
C VAL A 32 14.54 8.84 7.55
N GLY A 33 14.15 8.77 6.27
CA GLY A 33 13.40 9.82 5.60
C GLY A 33 11.95 9.96 6.10
N SER A 34 11.26 10.94 5.51
CA SER A 34 9.85 11.23 5.80
C SER A 34 8.93 10.08 5.42
N ASP A 35 7.65 10.28 5.69
CA ASP A 35 6.47 9.45 5.40
C ASP A 35 5.93 8.64 6.61
N GLN A 36 4.97 7.76 6.37
CA GLN A 36 4.20 7.03 7.39
C GLN A 36 4.97 5.85 8.04
N ILE A 37 6.27 6.03 8.26
CA ILE A 37 7.20 4.99 8.70
C ILE A 37 6.95 4.49 10.13
N TRP A 38 6.12 5.18 10.92
CA TRP A 38 5.71 4.74 12.27
C TRP A 38 4.22 4.39 12.36
N GLY A 39 3.55 4.25 11.21
CA GLY A 39 2.13 3.88 11.10
C GLY A 39 1.84 2.42 11.37
N ILE A 40 2.11 1.96 12.61
CA ILE A 40 1.86 0.60 13.07
C ILE A 40 0.42 0.17 12.75
N GLU A 41 0.27 -0.99 12.11
CA GLU A 41 -1.02 -1.64 11.83
C GLU A 41 -1.96 -0.80 10.92
N ASN A 42 -1.48 0.28 10.29
CA ASN A 42 -2.24 1.07 9.31
C ASN A 42 -1.72 0.84 7.89
N ASP A 43 -0.47 1.21 7.63
CA ASP A 43 0.17 1.09 6.31
C ASP A 43 1.56 0.40 6.41
N MET A 44 2.07 0.16 7.62
CA MET A 44 3.38 -0.48 7.85
C MET A 44 3.26 -1.77 8.69
N PRO A 45 3.76 -2.91 8.19
CA PRO A 45 3.90 -4.14 8.97
C PRO A 45 4.81 -3.95 10.18
N LEU A 46 4.41 -4.46 11.35
CA LEU A 46 5.22 -4.40 12.59
C LEU A 46 6.64 -4.94 12.43
N ILE A 47 6.83 -5.92 11.54
CA ILE A 47 8.14 -6.54 11.28
C ILE A 47 9.16 -5.55 10.68
N ASN A 48 8.70 -4.49 10.02
CA ASN A 48 9.55 -3.47 9.41
C ASN A 48 9.90 -2.33 10.38
N LEU A 49 9.17 -2.19 11.49
CA LEU A 49 9.36 -1.09 12.44
C LEU A 49 10.79 -1.01 12.97
N PRO A 50 11.45 -2.12 13.38
CA PRO A 50 12.81 -2.02 13.90
C PRO A 50 13.80 -1.47 12.88
N ILE A 51 13.59 -1.73 11.59
CA ILE A 51 14.44 -1.23 10.51
C ILE A 51 14.17 0.26 10.29
N MET A 52 12.89 0.67 10.29
CA MET A 52 12.47 2.08 10.23
C MET A 52 12.85 2.87 11.48
N CYS A 53 13.23 2.19 12.56
CA CYS A 53 13.76 2.75 13.80
C CYS A 53 15.28 2.58 13.95
N LEU A 54 15.97 2.09 12.91
CA LEU A 54 17.43 1.89 12.89
C LEU A 54 17.96 0.99 14.02
N ASN A 55 17.18 -0.02 14.43
CA ASN A 55 17.52 -0.90 15.55
C ASN A 55 18.69 -1.87 15.29
N PHE A 56 19.17 -1.93 14.06
CA PHE A 56 20.39 -2.65 13.69
C PHE A 56 21.66 -1.83 13.95
N LEU A 57 21.55 -0.52 14.24
CA LEU A 57 22.71 0.32 14.47
C LEU A 57 23.35 0.05 15.83
N PRO A 58 24.70 -0.03 15.89
CA PRO A 58 25.41 -0.02 17.16
C PRO A 58 25.37 1.38 17.78
N LYS A 59 25.53 1.45 19.11
CA LYS A 59 25.40 2.70 19.90
C LYS A 59 26.35 3.83 19.48
N ASN A 60 27.46 3.52 18.81
CA ASN A 60 28.45 4.49 18.35
C ASN A 60 28.12 5.11 16.97
N LYS A 61 27.05 4.69 16.31
CA LYS A 61 26.57 5.28 15.04
C LYS A 61 25.46 6.28 15.30
N VAL A 62 25.31 7.24 14.39
CA VAL A 62 24.32 8.32 14.52
C VAL A 62 23.08 7.99 13.69
N GLY A 63 21.96 7.73 14.36
CA GLY A 63 20.63 7.62 13.75
C GLY A 63 19.87 8.95 13.81
N ILE A 64 19.24 9.35 12.71
CA ILE A 64 18.43 10.57 12.59
C ILE A 64 17.09 10.22 11.94
N THR A 65 15.99 10.79 12.43
CA THR A 65 14.77 10.89 11.61
C THR A 65 14.62 12.26 11.00
N TYR A 66 14.15 12.29 9.76
CA TYR A 66 13.66 13.50 9.11
C TYR A 66 12.17 13.41 8.82
N ALA A 67 11.37 14.25 9.48
CA ALA A 67 9.95 14.42 9.17
C ALA A 67 9.10 13.13 9.26
N ALA A 68 9.42 12.23 10.20
CA ALA A 68 8.69 10.98 10.39
C ALA A 68 7.20 11.21 10.75
N SER A 69 6.34 10.26 10.40
CA SER A 69 4.91 10.35 10.65
C SER A 69 4.30 9.03 11.14
N PHE A 70 3.29 9.14 11.99
CA PHE A 70 2.51 7.99 12.48
C PHE A 70 1.41 7.55 11.54
N GLY A 71 1.14 8.25 10.44
CA GLY A 71 0.30 7.70 9.39
C GLY A 71 -1.16 7.44 9.77
N GLY A 72 -1.69 7.93 10.89
CA GLY A 72 -3.00 7.49 11.39
C GLY A 72 -2.97 6.35 12.38
N MET A 73 -1.80 5.98 12.92
CA MET A 73 -1.64 4.91 13.91
C MET A 73 -2.66 5.06 15.04
N ARG A 74 -3.22 3.95 15.49
CA ARG A 74 -4.10 3.96 16.66
C ARG A 74 -3.27 4.02 17.94
N ALA A 75 -3.44 5.08 18.73
CA ALA A 75 -2.88 5.16 20.08
C ALA A 75 -3.46 4.02 20.94
N SER A 76 -2.56 3.29 21.62
CA SER A 76 -2.90 2.22 22.56
C SER A 76 -1.67 1.89 23.39
N SER A 77 -1.84 1.46 24.64
CA SER A 77 -0.71 1.12 25.52
C SER A 77 0.31 0.17 24.87
N ARG A 78 -0.17 -0.81 24.08
CA ARG A 78 0.68 -1.72 23.30
C ARG A 78 1.54 -0.96 22.27
N ASN A 79 0.93 -0.08 21.47
CA ASN A 79 1.66 0.69 20.46
C ASN A 79 2.58 1.72 21.12
N ASP A 80 2.17 2.31 22.24
CA ASP A 80 2.97 3.24 23.03
C ASP A 80 4.26 2.55 23.51
N GLU A 81 4.15 1.35 24.08
CA GLU A 81 5.31 0.55 24.52
C GLU A 81 6.22 0.15 23.35
N ILE A 82 5.64 -0.25 22.22
CA ILE A 82 6.40 -0.59 21.01
C ILE A 82 7.19 0.64 20.54
N ILE A 83 6.52 1.74 20.24
CA ILE A 83 7.18 2.97 19.75
C ILE A 83 8.24 3.44 20.75
N LYS A 84 7.92 3.41 22.05
CA LYS A 84 8.86 3.81 23.10
C LYS A 84 10.16 2.99 23.07
N ASN A 85 10.06 1.68 22.83
CA ASN A 85 11.22 0.81 22.77
C ASN A 85 12.03 0.91 21.47
N GLU A 86 11.37 1.27 20.38
CA GLU A 86 11.95 1.27 19.04
C GLU A 86 12.69 2.59 18.74
N ILE A 87 12.21 3.75 19.18
CA ILE A 87 12.82 5.06 18.83
C ILE A 87 14.13 5.39 19.59
N LYS A 88 14.61 4.48 20.45
CA LYS A 88 15.75 4.73 21.37
C LYS A 88 17.10 4.96 20.70
N ASN A 89 17.27 4.55 19.44
CA ASN A 89 18.56 4.62 18.73
C ASN A 89 18.72 5.92 17.93
N PHE A 90 17.72 6.79 17.93
CA PHE A 90 17.82 8.09 17.27
C PHE A 90 18.50 9.10 18.19
N ARG A 91 19.59 9.71 17.69
CA ARG A 91 20.23 10.87 18.33
C ARG A 91 19.43 12.15 18.08
N TYR A 92 18.85 12.27 16.89
CA TYR A 92 17.98 13.39 16.50
C TYR A 92 16.66 12.86 16.00
N VAL A 93 15.58 13.35 16.58
CA VAL A 93 14.21 12.96 16.23
C VAL A 93 13.46 14.19 15.71
N SER A 94 12.99 14.10 14.48
CA SER A 94 12.01 15.04 13.94
C SER A 94 10.80 14.32 13.34
N VAL A 95 9.69 15.04 13.35
CA VAL A 95 8.39 14.62 12.83
C VAL A 95 7.78 15.72 11.97
N ARG A 96 6.85 15.35 11.08
CA ARG A 96 6.23 16.33 10.17
C ARG A 96 4.93 16.97 10.68
N GLU A 97 4.35 16.42 11.74
CA GLU A 97 3.09 16.90 12.32
C GLU A 97 3.24 17.14 13.84
N ARG A 98 2.57 18.20 14.35
CA ARG A 98 2.65 18.58 15.77
C ARG A 98 1.98 17.54 16.65
N SER A 99 0.94 16.88 16.15
CA SER A 99 0.29 15.78 16.84
C SER A 99 1.24 14.61 17.12
N ALA A 100 2.12 14.26 16.18
CA ALA A 100 3.16 13.25 16.40
C ALA A 100 4.16 13.68 17.48
N SER A 101 4.58 14.95 17.46
CA SER A 101 5.52 15.49 18.47
C SER A 101 4.90 15.44 19.87
N ARG A 102 3.64 15.89 20.01
CA ARG A 102 2.88 15.79 21.28
C ARG A 102 2.75 14.35 21.76
N TYR A 103 2.37 13.44 20.87
CA TYR A 103 2.23 12.02 21.21
C TYR A 103 3.55 11.41 21.69
N ILE A 104 4.68 11.68 21.01
CA ILE A 104 6.00 11.18 21.44
C ILE A 104 6.41 11.79 22.79
N GLN A 105 6.14 13.08 23.01
CA GLN A 105 6.40 13.74 24.29
C GLN A 105 5.61 13.09 25.43
N GLU A 106 4.38 12.65 25.19
CA GLU A 106 3.55 11.96 26.18
C GLU A 106 4.08 10.56 26.51
N ILE A 107 4.46 9.75 25.51
CA ILE A 107 4.81 8.33 25.73
C ILE A 107 6.30 8.09 26.05
N HIS A 108 7.18 8.95 25.52
CA HIS A 108 8.64 8.78 25.60
C HIS A 108 9.32 9.94 26.34
N GLY A 109 8.64 11.08 26.55
CA GLY A 109 9.20 12.21 27.29
C GLY A 109 10.18 13.08 26.50
N ILE A 110 10.44 12.75 25.23
CA ILE A 110 11.23 13.59 24.32
C ILE A 110 10.30 14.46 23.48
N ALA A 111 10.74 15.66 23.13
CA ALA A 111 10.01 16.56 22.23
C ALA A 111 10.71 16.58 20.87
N PRO A 112 10.26 15.77 19.89
CA PRO A 112 10.79 15.84 18.53
C PRO A 112 10.61 17.22 17.92
N GLU A 113 11.61 17.66 17.16
CA GLU A 113 11.50 18.86 16.35
C GLU A 113 10.42 18.65 15.28
N VAL A 114 9.49 19.61 15.15
CA VAL A 114 8.51 19.59 14.06
C VAL A 114 9.12 20.30 12.86
N VAL A 115 9.36 19.58 11.78
CA VAL A 115 9.97 20.07 10.54
C VAL A 115 9.02 19.88 9.35
N LEU A 116 9.27 20.58 8.24
CA LEU A 116 8.50 20.38 7.02
C LEU A 116 8.79 19.02 6.40
N ASP A 117 7.78 18.46 5.73
CA ASP A 117 7.97 17.36 4.79
C ASP A 117 9.05 17.72 3.75
N PRO A 118 9.96 16.80 3.36
CA PRO A 118 11.09 17.11 2.48
C PRO A 118 10.66 17.66 1.12
N VAL A 119 9.41 17.45 0.71
CA VAL A 119 8.87 18.06 -0.50
C VAL A 119 8.93 19.58 -0.46
N PHE A 120 8.82 20.22 0.70
CA PHE A 120 8.93 21.68 0.85
C PHE A 120 10.37 22.22 0.85
N LEU A 121 11.38 21.34 0.92
CA LEU A 121 12.78 21.78 0.88
C LEU A 121 13.20 22.27 -0.50
N LEU A 122 12.53 21.79 -1.54
CA LEU A 122 12.67 22.32 -2.90
C LEU A 122 11.66 23.47 -3.11
N ASP A 123 12.08 24.46 -3.88
CA ASP A 123 11.21 25.56 -4.28
C ASP A 123 10.27 25.19 -5.46
N GLU A 124 9.36 26.11 -5.79
CA GLU A 124 8.42 25.93 -6.89
C GLU A 124 9.14 25.73 -8.24
N GLY A 125 10.24 26.44 -8.48
CA GLY A 125 11.01 26.38 -9.72
C GLY A 125 11.70 25.02 -9.90
N GLU A 126 12.28 24.50 -8.82
CA GLU A 126 12.87 23.15 -8.79
C GLU A 126 11.80 22.09 -9.08
N TRP A 127 10.63 22.17 -8.46
CA TRP A 127 9.54 21.23 -8.75
C TRP A 127 8.96 21.39 -10.16
N ARG A 128 8.93 22.61 -10.72
CA ARG A 128 8.57 22.85 -12.12
C ARG A 128 9.49 22.12 -13.08
N SER A 129 10.79 22.00 -12.77
CA SER A 129 11.75 21.27 -13.60
C SER A 129 11.54 19.74 -13.58
N VAL A 130 10.86 19.21 -12.56
CA VAL A 130 10.48 17.79 -12.46
C VAL A 130 9.17 17.51 -13.20
N ALA A 131 8.29 18.50 -13.28
CA ALA A 131 7.03 18.41 -14.01
C ALA A 131 7.27 18.19 -15.51
N ASN A 132 6.38 17.46 -16.16
CA ASN A 132 6.40 17.31 -17.62
C ASN A 132 5.80 18.56 -18.27
N GLU A 133 6.56 19.22 -19.15
CA GLU A 133 6.10 20.40 -19.89
C GLU A 133 5.09 20.06 -20.99
N SER A 134 5.05 18.81 -21.47
CA SER A 134 4.23 18.44 -22.64
C SER A 134 2.74 18.25 -22.36
N ASP A 135 2.29 18.26 -21.10
CA ASP A 135 0.88 18.14 -20.67
C ASP A 135 0.35 19.45 -20.07
N GLU A 136 0.77 20.59 -20.64
CA GLU A 136 0.05 21.86 -20.49
C GLU A 136 -1.27 21.81 -21.25
N SER A 137 -2.24 21.10 -20.69
CA SER A 137 -3.64 21.25 -21.07
C SER A 137 -4.04 22.73 -20.97
N CYS A 138 -4.37 23.34 -22.10
CA CYS A 138 -4.86 24.72 -22.17
C CYS A 138 -6.24 24.91 -21.50
N GLU A 139 -6.96 23.81 -21.23
CA GLU A 139 -8.29 23.88 -20.62
C GLU A 139 -8.24 23.76 -19.09
N PRO A 140 -8.92 24.66 -18.35
CA PRO A 140 -9.03 24.56 -16.90
C PRO A 140 -9.78 23.29 -16.44
N TYR A 141 -9.26 22.65 -15.40
CA TYR A 141 -9.89 21.47 -14.79
C TYR A 141 -9.84 21.49 -13.26
N LEU A 142 -10.74 20.72 -12.66
CA LEU A 142 -10.68 20.30 -11.28
C LEU A 142 -9.92 18.97 -11.21
N LEU A 143 -8.88 18.92 -10.39
CA LEU A 143 -8.17 17.70 -10.08
C LEU A 143 -8.82 17.03 -8.88
N PHE A 144 -9.23 15.78 -9.04
CA PHE A 144 -9.71 14.93 -7.96
C PHE A 144 -8.69 13.82 -7.70
N TYR A 145 -8.18 13.76 -6.48
CA TYR A 145 -7.26 12.72 -6.04
C TYR A 145 -7.45 12.42 -4.58
N THR A 146 -7.79 11.17 -4.25
CA THR A 146 -8.00 10.77 -2.87
C THR A 146 -7.19 9.50 -2.56
N ALA A 147 -6.64 9.46 -1.36
CA ALA A 147 -6.02 8.28 -0.75
C ALA A 147 -7.06 7.45 0.03
N GLY A 148 -8.15 8.08 0.50
CA GLY A 148 -9.31 7.41 1.09
C GLY A 148 -10.29 6.90 0.02
N ALA A 149 -11.18 5.99 0.44
CA ALA A 149 -12.22 5.38 -0.41
C ALA A 149 -13.63 5.75 0.07
N ASP A 150 -13.80 6.96 0.62
CA ASP A 150 -15.08 7.39 1.16
C ASP A 150 -16.05 7.77 0.03
N PRO A 151 -17.18 7.04 -0.16
CA PRO A 151 -18.09 7.28 -1.28
C PRO A 151 -18.68 8.70 -1.30
N ARG A 152 -18.73 9.38 -0.15
CA ARG A 152 -19.26 10.76 -0.06
C ARG A 152 -18.34 11.77 -0.74
N GLN A 153 -17.03 11.50 -0.82
CA GLN A 153 -16.11 12.36 -1.56
C GLN A 153 -16.41 12.36 -3.07
N GLU A 154 -16.80 11.20 -3.62
CA GLU A 154 -17.26 11.07 -5.02
C GLU A 154 -18.60 11.77 -5.24
N GLU A 155 -19.54 11.65 -4.29
CA GLU A 155 -20.81 12.38 -4.35
C GLU A 155 -20.56 13.90 -4.39
N ILE A 156 -19.67 14.41 -3.53
CA ILE A 156 -19.27 15.82 -3.52
C ILE A 156 -18.68 16.23 -4.88
N LEU A 157 -17.78 15.42 -5.44
CA LEU A 157 -17.18 15.68 -6.75
C LEU A 157 -18.22 15.78 -7.87
N LEU A 158 -19.14 14.82 -7.95
CA LEU A 158 -20.17 14.79 -9.01
C LEU A 158 -21.06 16.03 -8.96
N ASN A 159 -21.47 16.45 -7.75
CA ASN A 159 -22.26 17.66 -7.57
C ASN A 159 -21.46 18.92 -7.93
N LEU A 160 -20.18 19.01 -7.52
CA LEU A 160 -19.31 20.13 -7.89
C LEU A 160 -19.07 20.22 -9.39
N TYR A 161 -18.96 19.09 -10.08
CA TYR A 161 -18.80 19.04 -11.53
C TYR A 161 -19.97 19.71 -12.26
N GLU A 162 -21.21 19.43 -11.83
CA GLU A 162 -22.42 20.06 -12.39
C GLU A 162 -22.42 21.59 -12.21
N GLN A 163 -21.85 22.09 -11.11
CA GLN A 163 -21.90 23.50 -10.76
C GLN A 163 -20.72 24.32 -11.32
N LEU A 164 -19.50 23.78 -11.30
CA LEU A 164 -18.29 24.51 -11.68
C LEU A 164 -18.07 24.57 -13.20
N ASN A 165 -18.72 23.68 -13.97
CA ASN A 165 -18.59 23.58 -15.43
C ASN A 165 -17.12 23.54 -15.90
N VAL A 166 -16.28 22.78 -15.20
CA VAL A 166 -14.88 22.51 -15.54
C VAL A 166 -14.68 21.02 -15.77
N LYS A 167 -13.71 20.64 -16.60
CA LYS A 167 -13.33 19.24 -16.76
C LYS A 167 -12.84 18.67 -15.43
N VAL A 168 -13.07 17.38 -15.19
CA VAL A 168 -12.53 16.68 -14.02
C VAL A 168 -11.43 15.74 -14.49
N ARG A 169 -10.25 15.85 -13.88
CA ARG A 169 -9.16 14.87 -14.02
C ARG A 169 -9.05 14.07 -12.74
N ARG A 170 -8.98 12.74 -12.86
CA ARG A 170 -8.84 11.82 -11.72
C ARG A 170 -7.46 11.19 -11.74
N LEU A 171 -6.67 11.39 -10.68
CA LEU A 171 -5.38 10.69 -10.53
C LEU A 171 -5.67 9.28 -10.02
N GLY A 172 -5.28 8.26 -10.79
CA GLY A 172 -5.37 6.85 -10.41
C GLY A 172 -5.21 5.92 -11.62
N TYR A 173 -5.82 6.30 -12.74
CA TYR A 173 -5.72 5.64 -14.04
C TYR A 173 -6.14 6.64 -15.13
N ILE A 174 -5.28 6.90 -16.13
CA ILE A 174 -5.69 7.46 -17.43
C ILE A 174 -5.46 6.39 -18.47
N ASP A 175 -6.49 6.06 -19.25
CA ASP A 175 -6.41 5.14 -20.39
C ASP A 175 -5.76 3.76 -20.09
N GLY A 176 -5.84 3.30 -18.84
CA GLY A 176 -5.24 2.04 -18.40
C GLY A 176 -3.79 2.14 -17.90
N GLU A 177 -3.20 3.33 -17.87
CA GLU A 177 -1.82 3.55 -17.41
C GLU A 177 -1.73 4.18 -16.01
N LEU A 178 -0.77 3.66 -15.24
CA LEU A 178 -0.43 4.15 -13.91
C LEU A 178 0.43 5.42 -14.03
N ILE A 179 -0.13 6.54 -13.64
CA ILE A 179 0.56 7.84 -13.48
C ILE A 179 1.76 7.75 -12.53
N GLY A 180 2.91 8.29 -12.96
CA GLY A 180 4.10 8.40 -12.15
C GLY A 180 4.18 9.72 -11.36
N PRO A 181 5.26 9.92 -10.59
CA PRO A 181 5.46 11.15 -9.82
C PRO A 181 5.51 12.42 -10.68
N LYS A 182 6.07 12.34 -11.90
CA LYS A 182 6.14 13.49 -12.83
C LYS A 182 4.75 13.92 -13.27
N GLU A 183 3.90 12.98 -13.65
CA GLU A 183 2.51 13.23 -14.06
C GLU A 183 1.69 13.78 -12.90
N PHE A 184 1.86 13.21 -11.71
CA PHE A 184 1.22 13.68 -10.48
C PHE A 184 1.52 15.16 -10.19
N ILE A 185 2.81 15.53 -10.23
CA ILE A 185 3.26 16.92 -10.04
C ILE A 185 2.70 17.82 -11.15
N THR A 186 2.72 17.34 -12.39
CA THR A 186 2.24 18.10 -13.56
C THR A 186 0.77 18.44 -13.46
N TRP A 187 -0.07 17.50 -13.04
CA TRP A 187 -1.51 17.77 -12.94
C TRP A 187 -1.86 18.69 -11.79
N ILE A 188 -1.16 18.58 -10.66
CA ILE A 188 -1.35 19.53 -9.56
C ILE A 188 -0.93 20.94 -10.00
N LYS A 189 0.23 21.07 -10.66
CA LYS A 189 0.75 22.33 -11.19
C LYS A 189 -0.21 23.00 -12.20
N ASN A 190 -0.94 22.22 -12.98
CA ASN A 190 -1.82 22.76 -14.04
C ASN A 190 -3.31 22.83 -13.64
N ALA A 191 -3.70 22.29 -12.49
CA ALA A 191 -5.08 22.31 -12.02
C ALA A 191 -5.55 23.74 -11.68
N LYS A 192 -6.81 24.04 -12.00
CA LYS A 192 -7.47 25.27 -11.56
C LYS A 192 -8.02 25.12 -10.13
N TYR A 193 -8.63 23.98 -9.86
CA TYR A 193 -9.17 23.60 -8.56
C TYR A 193 -8.64 22.23 -8.17
N ILE A 194 -8.44 22.00 -6.87
CA ILE A 194 -8.01 20.69 -6.36
C ILE A 194 -8.96 20.29 -5.24
N LEU A 195 -9.56 19.11 -5.38
CA LEU A 195 -10.34 18.46 -4.34
C LEU A 195 -9.64 17.17 -3.95
N THR A 196 -9.19 17.06 -2.70
CA THR A 196 -8.32 15.96 -2.27
C THR A 196 -8.48 15.62 -0.80
N ASP A 197 -8.12 14.41 -0.40
CA ASP A 197 -7.81 14.06 1.00
C ASP A 197 -6.33 13.65 1.16
N SER A 198 -5.51 13.87 0.12
CA SER A 198 -4.13 13.44 0.10
C SER A 198 -3.20 14.50 0.69
N PHE A 199 -2.31 14.06 1.58
CA PHE A 199 -1.28 14.90 2.17
C PHE A 199 -0.38 15.51 1.11
N HIS A 200 0.20 14.69 0.21
CA HIS A 200 1.13 15.19 -0.81
C HIS A 200 0.43 16.05 -1.86
N ALA A 201 -0.82 15.77 -2.22
CA ALA A 201 -1.55 16.67 -3.11
C ALA A 201 -1.78 18.04 -2.47
N THR A 202 -2.05 18.07 -1.16
CA THR A 202 -2.15 19.32 -0.39
C THR A 202 -0.81 20.06 -0.33
N VAL A 203 0.30 19.36 -0.06
CA VAL A 203 1.65 19.93 -0.06
C VAL A 203 2.00 20.57 -1.40
N PHE A 204 1.83 19.86 -2.51
CA PHE A 204 2.10 20.42 -3.83
C PHE A 204 1.11 21.53 -4.21
N SER A 205 -0.14 21.47 -3.73
CA SER A 205 -1.09 22.58 -3.90
C SER A 205 -0.61 23.86 -3.21
N ILE A 206 0.02 23.73 -2.04
CA ILE A 206 0.65 24.86 -1.34
C ILE A 206 1.82 25.39 -2.16
N ILE A 207 2.72 24.52 -2.63
CA ILE A 207 3.92 24.91 -3.40
C ILE A 207 3.57 25.61 -4.72
N PHE A 208 2.56 25.13 -5.45
CA PHE A 208 2.18 25.69 -6.76
C PHE A 208 1.05 26.73 -6.71
N HIS A 209 0.75 27.23 -5.51
CA HIS A 209 -0.28 28.23 -5.24
C HIS A 209 -1.67 27.88 -5.78
N LYS A 210 -2.14 26.66 -5.52
CA LYS A 210 -3.41 26.12 -6.03
C LYS A 210 -4.57 26.28 -5.10
N ASN A 211 -5.72 26.60 -5.68
CA ASN A 211 -6.97 26.65 -4.95
C ASN A 211 -7.42 25.23 -4.57
N VAL A 212 -7.09 24.83 -3.34
CA VAL A 212 -7.27 23.48 -2.81
C VAL A 212 -8.38 23.46 -1.75
N VAL A 213 -9.22 22.45 -1.82
CA VAL A 213 -10.17 22.05 -0.78
C VAL A 213 -9.81 20.64 -0.33
N VAL A 214 -9.63 20.48 0.97
CA VAL A 214 -9.19 19.24 1.60
C VAL A 214 -10.38 18.58 2.31
N LEU A 215 -10.60 17.30 2.01
CA LEU A 215 -11.62 16.46 2.61
C LEU A 215 -11.01 15.54 3.69
N PRO A 216 -11.82 15.00 4.61
CA PRO A 216 -11.36 13.99 5.55
C PRO A 216 -11.05 12.69 4.81
N VAL A 217 -9.91 12.07 5.11
CA VAL A 217 -9.49 10.75 4.60
C VAL A 217 -10.46 9.65 5.07
N ASP A 218 -10.93 9.79 6.31
CA ASP A 218 -11.92 8.93 6.92
C ASP A 218 -12.74 9.71 7.97
N ASN A 219 -13.76 9.07 8.55
CA ASN A 219 -14.58 9.65 9.63
C ASN A 219 -13.88 9.78 10.99
N LYS A 220 -12.58 9.46 11.10
CA LYS A 220 -11.89 9.43 12.40
C LYS A 220 -11.19 10.76 12.64
N GLN A 221 -11.65 11.48 13.66
CA GLN A 221 -10.92 12.62 14.20
C GLN A 221 -10.30 12.21 15.53
N LYS A 222 -9.02 11.82 15.48
CA LYS A 222 -8.18 11.52 16.67
C LYS A 222 -6.83 12.21 16.52
N ASP A 223 -6.15 12.43 17.64
CA ASP A 223 -4.93 13.24 17.70
C ASP A 223 -3.85 12.80 16.71
N ILE A 224 -3.62 11.49 16.52
CA ILE A 224 -2.64 10.96 15.55
C ILE A 224 -3.30 10.32 14.30
N SER A 225 -4.52 10.74 13.94
CA SER A 225 -5.27 10.23 12.77
C SER A 225 -4.69 10.65 11.42
N LYS A 226 -5.10 10.01 10.33
CA LYS A 226 -4.72 10.42 8.95
C LYS A 226 -5.09 11.90 8.70
N ASN A 227 -6.23 12.33 9.24
CA ASN A 227 -6.77 13.69 9.17
C ASN A 227 -5.95 14.72 9.97
N SER A 228 -5.44 14.35 11.16
CA SER A 228 -4.67 15.28 12.00
C SER A 228 -3.47 15.89 11.27
N ARG A 229 -2.83 15.13 10.39
CA ARG A 229 -1.66 15.56 9.62
C ARG A 229 -2.01 16.62 8.58
N LEU A 230 -3.18 16.49 7.94
CA LEU A 230 -3.70 17.49 7.02
C LEU A 230 -4.08 18.77 7.77
N ILE A 231 -4.73 18.62 8.93
CA ILE A 231 -5.12 19.74 9.78
C ILE A 231 -3.89 20.49 10.28
N ASP A 232 -2.90 19.79 10.86
CA ASP A 232 -1.65 20.39 11.35
C ASP A 232 -0.87 21.09 10.22
N LEU A 233 -0.87 20.52 9.01
CA LEU A 233 -0.27 21.13 7.82
C LEU A 233 -0.97 22.45 7.48
N LEU A 234 -2.29 22.42 7.31
CA LEU A 234 -3.08 23.59 6.95
C LEU A 234 -3.03 24.67 8.05
N GLU A 235 -3.03 24.29 9.32
CA GLU A 235 -2.87 25.21 10.45
C GLU A 235 -1.51 25.91 10.41
N THR A 236 -0.45 25.19 10.05
CA THR A 236 0.90 25.76 9.92
C THR A 236 0.92 26.90 8.91
N PHE A 237 0.20 26.77 7.79
CA PHE A 237 0.15 27.79 6.74
C PHE A 237 -1.02 28.77 6.85
N GLY A 238 -1.81 28.72 7.94
CA GLY A 238 -2.99 29.58 8.09
C GLY A 238 -4.11 29.30 7.09
N MET A 239 -4.21 28.06 6.60
CA MET A 239 -5.17 27.58 5.58
C MET A 239 -6.20 26.59 6.14
N LYS A 240 -6.42 26.57 7.46
CA LYS A 240 -7.29 25.58 8.14
C LYS A 240 -8.71 25.56 7.56
N GLU A 241 -9.22 26.69 7.13
CA GLU A 241 -10.54 26.85 6.50
C GLU A 241 -10.70 26.08 5.18
N ARG A 242 -9.59 25.66 4.56
CA ARG A 242 -9.61 24.80 3.37
C ARG A 242 -9.97 23.34 3.69
N TYR A 243 -10.01 22.95 4.96
CA TYR A 243 -10.43 21.62 5.39
C TYR A 243 -11.93 21.56 5.69
N ILE A 244 -12.67 20.72 4.97
CA ILE A 244 -14.09 20.46 5.23
C ILE A 244 -14.19 19.29 6.22
N SER A 245 -14.44 19.60 7.49
CA SER A 245 -14.38 18.59 8.57
C SER A 245 -15.54 17.60 8.59
N ASP A 246 -16.68 17.95 7.99
CA ASP A 246 -17.87 17.12 7.96
C ASP A 246 -18.38 16.98 6.52
N ILE A 247 -18.37 15.75 6.04
CA ILE A 247 -18.86 15.36 4.71
C ILE A 247 -20.09 14.44 4.81
N ALA A 248 -20.68 14.26 6.00
CA ALA A 248 -21.89 13.45 6.17
C ALA A 248 -23.09 14.05 5.44
N ASP A 249 -23.19 15.38 5.42
CA ASP A 249 -24.10 16.12 4.56
C ASP A 249 -23.36 16.57 3.30
N ALA A 250 -23.49 15.78 2.22
CA ALA A 250 -22.84 16.04 0.94
C ALA A 250 -23.27 17.40 0.35
N GLN A 251 -24.52 17.83 0.52
CA GLN A 251 -24.99 19.11 -0.03
C GLN A 251 -24.33 20.29 0.68
N ASN A 252 -24.18 20.21 2.00
CA ASN A 252 -23.45 21.23 2.76
C ASN A 252 -21.96 21.24 2.42
N ALA A 253 -21.34 20.07 2.27
CA ALA A 253 -19.94 19.95 1.88
C ALA A 253 -19.68 20.54 0.48
N VAL A 254 -20.57 20.29 -0.49
CA VAL A 254 -20.54 20.90 -1.83
C VAL A 254 -20.58 22.42 -1.76
N LYS A 255 -21.57 23.00 -1.06
CA LYS A 255 -21.69 24.46 -0.89
C LYS A 255 -20.45 25.08 -0.25
N ASN A 256 -19.87 24.40 0.73
CA ASN A 256 -18.64 24.84 1.37
C ASN A 256 -17.46 24.80 0.39
N ALA A 257 -17.30 23.72 -0.38
CA ALA A 257 -16.26 23.60 -1.38
C ALA A 257 -16.38 24.69 -2.47
N GLU A 258 -17.59 24.94 -2.99
CA GLU A 258 -17.84 26.03 -3.94
C GLU A 258 -17.42 27.40 -3.38
N LYS A 259 -17.83 27.69 -2.14
CA LYS A 259 -17.48 28.94 -1.47
C LYS A 259 -15.97 29.08 -1.30
N LEU A 260 -15.28 28.01 -0.92
CA LEU A 260 -13.83 28.02 -0.76
C LEU A 260 -13.11 28.19 -2.11
N PHE A 261 -13.58 27.53 -3.18
CA PHE A 261 -13.04 27.72 -4.53
C PHE A 261 -13.27 29.13 -5.09
N ALA A 262 -14.31 29.83 -4.64
CA ALA A 262 -14.54 31.24 -5.01
C ALA A 262 -13.66 32.22 -4.21
N GLN A 263 -13.02 31.78 -3.13
CA GLN A 263 -12.16 32.62 -2.29
C GLN A 263 -10.70 32.51 -2.71
N ALA A 264 -10.01 33.66 -2.82
CA ALA A 264 -8.57 33.67 -2.96
C ALA A 264 -7.88 33.15 -1.68
N VAL A 265 -6.75 32.47 -1.84
CA VAL A 265 -5.84 32.11 -0.76
C VAL A 265 -4.80 33.23 -0.63
N ASP A 266 -4.46 33.63 0.60
CA ASP A 266 -3.39 34.60 0.87
C ASP A 266 -2.02 33.92 0.76
N TYR A 267 -1.56 33.71 -0.47
CA TYR A 267 -0.26 33.07 -0.71
C TYR A 267 0.93 33.93 -0.29
N ASP A 268 0.77 35.25 -0.14
CA ASP A 268 1.82 36.10 0.42
C ASP A 268 2.10 35.76 1.89
N HIS A 269 1.06 35.45 2.67
CA HIS A 269 1.22 34.91 4.03
C HIS A 269 1.82 33.51 4.01
N VAL A 270 1.30 32.62 3.16
CA VAL A 270 1.75 31.22 3.05
C VAL A 270 3.25 31.14 2.73
N GLU A 271 3.73 31.92 1.75
CA GLU A 271 5.15 31.93 1.34
C GLU A 271 6.08 32.44 2.44
N LYS A 272 5.67 33.47 3.19
CA LYS A 272 6.45 33.95 4.34
C LYS A 272 6.58 32.87 5.41
N THR A 273 5.50 32.17 5.68
CA THR A 273 5.50 31.07 6.66
C THR A 273 6.31 29.88 6.15
N LEU A 274 6.19 29.54 4.86
CA LEU A 274 6.96 28.49 4.22
C LEU A 274 8.46 28.72 4.34
N GLU A 275 8.92 29.93 4.06
CA GLU A 275 10.36 30.24 4.15
C GLU A 275 10.88 30.11 5.60
N VAL A 276 10.13 30.58 6.60
CA VAL A 276 10.51 30.43 8.01
C VAL A 276 10.63 28.95 8.41
N GLU A 277 9.61 28.14 8.09
CA GLU A 277 9.59 26.72 8.44
C GLU A 277 10.62 25.90 7.60
N ARG A 278 10.91 26.33 6.37
CA ARG A 278 11.97 25.75 5.53
C ARG A 278 13.35 26.01 6.14
N GLN A 279 13.64 27.24 6.57
CA GLN A 279 14.90 27.57 7.24
C GLN A 279 15.08 26.80 8.55
N LYS A 280 14.00 26.64 9.33
CA LYS A 280 14.00 25.78 10.52
C LYS A 280 14.32 24.32 10.19
N SER A 281 13.73 23.80 9.12
CA SER A 281 13.95 22.42 8.65
C SER A 281 15.38 22.19 8.16
N PHE A 282 15.95 23.12 7.40
CA PHE A 282 17.36 23.08 7.00
C PHE A 282 18.29 23.17 8.21
N LYS A 283 17.99 24.04 9.17
CA LYS A 283 18.76 24.13 10.41
C LYS A 283 18.77 22.80 11.17
N TYR A 284 17.63 22.13 11.27
CA TYR A 284 17.54 20.81 11.90
C TYR A 284 18.46 19.78 11.20
N ILE A 285 18.33 19.62 9.87
CA ILE A 285 19.17 18.66 9.12
C ILE A 285 20.65 19.00 9.30
N LYS A 286 21.01 20.28 9.15
CA LYS A 286 22.40 20.72 9.26
C LYS A 286 22.99 20.39 10.62
N VAL A 287 22.29 20.75 11.71
CA VAL A 287 22.72 20.41 13.07
C VAL A 287 22.84 18.90 13.24
N ALA A 288 21.84 18.14 12.82
CA ALA A 288 21.84 16.69 12.98
C ALA A 288 23.02 16.01 12.22
N LEU A 289 23.42 16.55 11.07
CA LEU A 289 24.54 16.05 10.27
C LEU A 289 25.92 16.50 10.80
N GLU A 290 26.05 17.71 11.33
CA GLU A 290 27.34 18.29 11.76
C GLU A 290 27.78 17.86 13.17
N SER A 291 26.88 17.28 13.97
CA SER A 291 27.09 16.99 15.40
C SER A 291 28.02 15.79 15.70
N GLN A 292 28.92 15.42 14.79
CA GLN A 292 29.80 14.25 14.94
C GLN A 292 30.83 14.36 16.08
N ASN A 293 31.05 15.55 16.64
CA ASN A 293 32.16 15.82 17.57
C ASN A 293 31.79 15.86 19.07
N ASP A 294 30.49 15.83 19.43
CA ASP A 294 30.11 15.73 20.84
C ASP A 294 30.10 14.26 21.25
N THR A 295 31.24 13.81 21.79
CA THR A 295 31.33 12.62 22.64
C THR A 295 30.28 12.71 23.74
N MET A 296 29.60 11.60 24.03
CA MET A 296 28.67 11.49 25.17
C MET A 296 29.30 12.10 26.44
N SER A 297 28.85 13.29 26.84
CA SER A 297 28.81 13.64 28.24
C SER A 297 27.53 13.04 28.79
N ASP A 298 27.67 12.12 29.73
CA ASP A 298 26.61 11.41 30.42
C ASP A 298 25.38 12.29 30.67
N CYS A 299 24.31 12.08 29.89
CA CYS A 299 22.98 12.44 30.31
C CYS A 299 22.53 11.36 31.29
N ASP A 300 22.80 11.62 32.57
CA ASP A 300 22.25 10.97 33.74
C ASP A 300 20.75 10.67 33.53
N ASN A 301 20.43 9.40 33.27
CA ASN A 301 19.10 8.85 33.40
C ASN A 301 19.22 7.62 34.29
N GLY A 302 18.62 7.75 35.48
CA GLY A 302 18.57 6.80 36.59
C GLY A 302 19.03 5.37 36.29
N SER A 303 20.09 4.98 37.00
CA SER A 303 20.54 3.62 37.28
C SER A 303 19.47 2.53 37.08
N ILE A 304 19.57 1.81 35.97
CA ILE A 304 19.06 0.43 35.85
C ILE A 304 20.31 -0.44 35.77
N GLY A 305 20.46 -1.33 36.75
CA GLY A 305 21.68 -2.05 37.04
C GLY A 305 22.23 -2.89 35.89
N ASP A 306 23.55 -2.99 35.87
CA ASP A 306 24.31 -3.93 35.05
C ASP A 306 23.92 -5.38 35.41
N GLU A 307 23.05 -5.98 34.60
CA GLU A 307 22.94 -7.44 34.53
C GLU A 307 23.78 -7.97 33.35
N PRO A 308 24.47 -9.11 33.53
CA PRO A 308 25.30 -9.68 32.48
C PRO A 308 24.47 -10.10 31.28
N ASP A 309 25.02 -9.82 30.10
CA ASP A 309 24.49 -10.16 28.78
C ASP A 309 24.24 -11.68 28.62
N ASN A 310 23.09 -12.13 29.11
CA ASN A 310 22.49 -13.42 28.81
C ASN A 310 21.39 -13.22 27.77
N ARG A 311 21.75 -12.75 26.57
CA ARG A 311 20.81 -12.69 25.44
C ARG A 311 20.46 -14.10 24.95
N PRO A 312 19.19 -14.54 24.99
CA PRO A 312 18.75 -15.65 24.17
C PRO A 312 18.80 -15.20 22.70
N GLN A 313 19.36 -16.05 21.82
CA GLN A 313 19.31 -15.87 20.37
C GLN A 313 17.89 -15.47 19.94
N ARG A 314 17.76 -14.24 19.41
CA ARG A 314 16.46 -13.69 18.99
C ARG A 314 15.97 -14.44 17.76
N TYR A 315 15.15 -15.46 18.01
CA TYR A 315 14.30 -16.06 17.00
C TYR A 315 13.34 -15.01 16.46
N TYR A 316 13.52 -14.64 15.20
CA TYR A 316 12.47 -14.01 14.41
C TYR A 316 11.31 -15.02 14.24
N MET A 317 10.13 -14.63 14.73
CA MET A 317 8.80 -15.27 14.69
C MET A 317 8.45 -16.41 15.69
N LYS A 318 7.42 -16.20 16.53
CA LYS A 318 6.29 -17.15 16.80
C LYS A 318 5.15 -16.64 17.74
N SER A 319 3.91 -16.68 17.20
CA SER A 319 2.56 -16.95 17.77
C SER A 319 1.84 -16.06 18.84
N ILE A 320 0.56 -15.75 18.60
CA ILE A 320 -0.44 -15.15 19.53
C ILE A 320 -1.55 -16.18 19.88
N SER A 321 -2.11 -16.15 21.11
CA SER A 321 -3.07 -17.12 21.70
C SER A 321 -4.57 -16.76 21.57
N LYS A 322 -5.46 -17.68 21.99
CA LYS A 322 -6.73 -18.08 21.32
C LYS A 322 -8.07 -17.54 21.88
N ASN A 323 -8.13 -16.79 22.99
CA ASN A 323 -9.43 -16.47 23.66
C ASN A 323 -9.82 -14.99 23.71
N ALA A 324 -8.89 -14.03 23.54
CA ALA A 324 -9.23 -12.62 23.29
C ALA A 324 -9.65 -12.37 21.82
N SER A 325 -9.65 -13.43 21.01
CA SER A 325 -9.85 -13.42 19.57
C SER A 325 -11.30 -13.55 19.14
N MET A 326 -12.22 -14.17 19.90
CA MET A 326 -13.55 -14.50 19.34
C MET A 326 -14.50 -13.30 19.22
N ASP A 327 -14.64 -12.46 20.24
CA ASP A 327 -15.56 -11.31 20.16
C ASP A 327 -14.99 -10.17 19.30
N ARG A 328 -13.66 -10.08 19.23
CA ARG A 328 -12.94 -9.25 18.25
C ARG A 328 -13.04 -9.83 16.84
N MET A 329 -12.92 -11.15 16.65
CA MET A 329 -13.18 -11.84 15.38
C MET A 329 -14.62 -11.67 14.92
N LYS A 330 -15.63 -11.60 15.80
CA LYS A 330 -17.03 -11.39 15.37
C LYS A 330 -17.29 -9.97 14.86
N TYR A 331 -16.69 -8.96 15.50
CA TYR A 331 -16.82 -7.56 15.11
C TYR A 331 -15.92 -7.20 13.91
N GLU A 332 -14.69 -7.72 13.89
CA GLU A 332 -13.79 -7.63 12.74
C GLU A 332 -14.30 -8.51 11.58
N ASN A 333 -14.93 -9.67 11.82
CA ASN A 333 -15.60 -10.44 10.76
C ASN A 333 -16.78 -9.68 10.18
N ALA A 334 -17.60 -8.92 10.90
CA ALA A 334 -18.72 -8.23 10.26
C ALA A 334 -18.26 -7.13 9.29
N TYR A 335 -17.19 -6.39 9.63
CA TYR A 335 -16.62 -5.33 8.80
C TYR A 335 -15.66 -5.89 7.71
N TRP A 336 -14.92 -6.95 8.04
CA TRP A 336 -14.14 -7.75 7.10
C TRP A 336 -15.04 -8.52 6.17
N GLU A 337 -16.18 -9.03 6.58
CA GLU A 337 -17.18 -9.68 5.72
C GLU A 337 -17.81 -8.66 4.79
N GLU A 338 -17.96 -7.38 5.17
CA GLU A 338 -18.47 -6.37 4.24
C GLU A 338 -17.39 -5.89 3.24
N PHE A 339 -16.13 -5.74 3.69
CA PHE A 339 -14.98 -5.40 2.85
C PHE A 339 -14.54 -6.56 1.94
N VAL A 340 -14.46 -7.78 2.49
CA VAL A 340 -14.32 -9.03 1.75
C VAL A 340 -15.57 -9.29 0.95
N ALA A 341 -16.79 -8.97 1.37
CA ALA A 341 -17.94 -9.11 0.46
C ALA A 341 -17.78 -8.18 -0.73
N ARG A 342 -17.30 -6.95 -0.58
CA ARG A 342 -17.08 -6.03 -1.72
C ARG A 342 -15.88 -6.45 -2.58
N GLN A 343 -14.75 -6.85 -1.98
CA GLN A 343 -13.61 -7.38 -2.72
C GLN A 343 -13.89 -8.75 -3.33
N ALA A 344 -14.57 -9.64 -2.62
CA ALA A 344 -15.00 -10.94 -3.11
C ALA A 344 -16.14 -10.80 -4.10
N LEU A 345 -16.97 -9.75 -4.04
CA LEU A 345 -17.96 -9.46 -5.08
C LEU A 345 -17.29 -8.90 -6.33
N LEU A 346 -16.28 -8.05 -6.20
CA LEU A 346 -15.45 -7.60 -7.34
C LEU A 346 -14.61 -8.74 -7.92
N ARG A 347 -13.98 -9.57 -7.08
CA ARG A 347 -13.23 -10.77 -7.49
C ARG A 347 -14.17 -11.82 -8.07
N ALA A 348 -15.34 -12.07 -7.46
CA ALA A 348 -16.33 -12.99 -8.00
C ALA A 348 -16.86 -12.48 -9.33
N TYR A 349 -17.10 -11.17 -9.47
CA TYR A 349 -17.50 -10.54 -10.72
C TYR A 349 -16.41 -10.67 -11.80
N TYR A 350 -15.14 -10.40 -11.45
CA TYR A 350 -14.02 -10.57 -12.36
C TYR A 350 -13.81 -12.04 -12.75
N ASN A 351 -13.88 -12.97 -11.79
CA ASN A 351 -13.83 -14.41 -12.02
C ASN A 351 -15.02 -14.88 -12.86
N GLU A 352 -16.20 -14.28 -12.69
CA GLU A 352 -17.39 -14.58 -13.49
C GLU A 352 -17.24 -14.09 -14.93
N ILE A 353 -16.64 -12.90 -15.14
CA ILE A 353 -16.26 -12.40 -16.47
C ILE A 353 -15.23 -13.34 -17.11
N GLU A 354 -14.14 -13.66 -16.43
CA GLU A 354 -13.09 -14.54 -16.96
C GLU A 354 -13.61 -15.95 -17.22
N ARG A 355 -14.47 -16.48 -16.36
CA ARG A 355 -15.15 -17.76 -16.57
C ARG A 355 -16.05 -17.70 -17.81
N SER A 356 -16.79 -16.62 -17.99
CA SER A 356 -17.69 -16.46 -19.15
C SER A 356 -16.90 -16.35 -20.45
N ASP A 357 -15.82 -15.56 -20.47
CA ASP A 357 -14.89 -15.49 -21.61
C ASP A 357 -14.25 -16.84 -21.91
N LEU A 358 -13.74 -17.54 -20.88
CA LEU A 358 -13.09 -18.83 -21.07
C LEU A 358 -14.09 -19.91 -21.54
N MET A 359 -15.34 -19.90 -21.07
CA MET A 359 -16.38 -20.80 -21.57
C MET A 359 -16.66 -20.58 -23.06
N LEU A 360 -16.68 -19.33 -23.54
CA LEU A 360 -16.83 -19.02 -24.96
C LEU A 360 -15.64 -19.54 -25.77
N LYS A 361 -14.42 -19.39 -25.24
CA LYS A 361 -13.20 -19.92 -25.86
C LYS A 361 -13.18 -21.45 -25.89
N VAL A 362 -13.57 -22.12 -24.81
CA VAL A 362 -13.69 -23.59 -24.73
C VAL A 362 -14.75 -24.10 -25.71
N ALA A 363 -15.92 -23.46 -25.80
CA ALA A 363 -16.94 -23.85 -26.77
C ALA A 363 -16.44 -23.76 -28.22
N LYS A 364 -15.59 -22.77 -28.53
CA LYS A 364 -14.93 -22.66 -29.83
C LYS A 364 -13.93 -23.81 -30.07
N VAL A 365 -13.17 -24.19 -29.05
CA VAL A 365 -12.25 -25.34 -29.10
C VAL A 365 -13.01 -26.66 -29.29
N GLU A 366 -14.11 -26.86 -28.55
CA GLU A 366 -15.00 -28.01 -28.65
C GLU A 366 -15.59 -28.12 -30.06
N ALA A 367 -16.14 -27.02 -30.60
CA ALA A 367 -16.69 -26.99 -31.95
C ALA A 367 -15.66 -27.35 -33.03
N ALA A 368 -14.38 -27.09 -32.77
CA ALA A 368 -13.28 -27.44 -33.66
C ALA A 368 -12.71 -28.85 -33.43
N GLY A 369 -13.16 -29.56 -32.40
CA GLY A 369 -12.69 -30.91 -32.07
C GLY A 369 -11.21 -30.99 -31.71
N ALA A 370 -10.62 -29.91 -31.18
CA ALA A 370 -9.20 -29.87 -30.86
C ALA A 370 -8.92 -30.48 -29.48
N PHE A 371 -7.86 -31.29 -29.39
CA PHE A 371 -7.44 -31.95 -28.15
C PHE A 371 -6.00 -31.60 -27.79
N ILE A 372 -5.69 -31.66 -26.50
CA ILE A 372 -4.36 -31.38 -25.96
C ILE A 372 -3.49 -32.63 -26.08
N ASP A 373 -2.83 -32.79 -27.21
CA ASP A 373 -1.84 -33.86 -27.41
C ASP A 373 -0.39 -33.39 -27.19
N ASN A 374 -0.13 -32.09 -27.35
CA ASN A 374 1.24 -31.58 -27.52
C ASN A 374 1.87 -30.94 -26.28
N TYR A 375 1.07 -30.52 -25.28
CA TYR A 375 1.61 -29.91 -24.05
C TYR A 375 1.93 -30.92 -22.94
N LEU A 376 1.45 -32.15 -23.11
CA LEU A 376 1.40 -33.17 -22.06
C LEU A 376 2.26 -34.39 -22.40
N ILE A 377 3.13 -34.31 -23.40
CA ILE A 377 4.04 -35.41 -23.79
C ILE A 377 4.94 -35.84 -22.60
N GLU A 378 5.11 -34.98 -21.60
CA GLU A 378 5.86 -35.27 -20.37
C GLU A 378 4.99 -35.73 -19.18
N SER A 379 3.66 -35.65 -19.28
CA SER A 379 2.75 -35.98 -18.17
C SER A 379 2.06 -37.34 -18.36
N LYS A 380 2.15 -38.17 -17.32
CA LYS A 380 1.53 -39.50 -17.22
C LYS A 380 0.06 -39.44 -16.83
N SER A 381 -0.34 -38.43 -16.04
CA SER A 381 -1.72 -38.24 -15.60
C SER A 381 -2.13 -36.76 -15.63
N ILE A 382 -3.41 -36.51 -15.86
CA ILE A 382 -3.99 -35.16 -15.96
C ILE A 382 -5.10 -35.00 -14.94
N PHE A 383 -5.01 -33.96 -14.14
CA PHE A 383 -6.04 -33.58 -13.19
C PHE A 383 -6.55 -32.16 -13.50
N ILE A 384 -7.81 -31.89 -13.17
CA ILE A 384 -8.41 -30.56 -13.28
C ILE A 384 -8.73 -30.03 -11.89
N TYR A 385 -8.27 -28.82 -11.58
CA TYR A 385 -8.58 -28.15 -10.32
C TYR A 385 -9.83 -27.26 -10.49
N GLY A 386 -10.93 -27.73 -9.89
CA GLY A 386 -12.28 -27.19 -9.93
C GLY A 386 -13.25 -28.09 -10.71
N ALA A 387 -14.11 -28.82 -10.01
CA ALA A 387 -15.09 -29.77 -10.55
C ALA A 387 -16.45 -29.11 -10.93
N GLY A 388 -16.49 -27.78 -11.02
CA GLY A 388 -17.67 -27.01 -11.41
C GLY A 388 -17.96 -27.02 -12.92
N LYS A 389 -18.91 -26.20 -13.36
CA LYS A 389 -19.33 -26.11 -14.78
C LYS A 389 -18.16 -25.95 -15.76
N LEU A 390 -17.14 -25.17 -15.38
CA LEU A 390 -16.00 -24.91 -16.25
C LEU A 390 -15.05 -26.11 -16.33
N GLY A 391 -14.74 -26.76 -15.21
CA GLY A 391 -13.94 -28.00 -15.21
C GLY A 391 -14.60 -29.12 -16.02
N LYS A 392 -15.94 -29.21 -15.95
CA LYS A 392 -16.72 -30.11 -16.81
C LYS A 392 -16.55 -29.79 -18.29
N SER A 393 -16.63 -28.52 -18.68
CA SER A 393 -16.44 -28.11 -20.07
C SER A 393 -15.02 -28.40 -20.58
N LEU A 394 -14.02 -28.33 -19.70
CA LEU A 394 -12.65 -28.67 -20.05
C LEU A 394 -12.46 -30.15 -20.38
N LEU A 395 -13.30 -31.08 -19.88
CA LEU A 395 -13.21 -32.50 -20.24
C LEU A 395 -13.20 -32.73 -21.76
N MET A 396 -13.91 -31.90 -22.51
CA MET A 396 -13.97 -32.00 -23.98
C MET A 396 -12.64 -31.63 -24.66
N CYS A 397 -11.74 -30.93 -23.97
CA CYS A 397 -10.43 -30.54 -24.49
C CYS A 397 -9.34 -31.61 -24.26
N PHE A 398 -9.61 -32.62 -23.43
CA PHE A 398 -8.65 -33.67 -23.08
C PHE A 398 -9.13 -35.04 -23.59
N LYS A 399 -8.18 -35.87 -24.02
CA LYS A 399 -8.49 -37.27 -24.36
C LYS A 399 -8.74 -38.13 -23.13
N LYS A 400 -8.13 -37.77 -22.01
CA LYS A 400 -8.26 -38.46 -20.72
C LYS A 400 -8.00 -37.47 -19.59
N VAL A 401 -8.81 -37.57 -18.53
CA VAL A 401 -8.61 -36.89 -17.26
C VAL A 401 -8.69 -37.96 -16.17
N ASP A 402 -7.67 -38.04 -15.33
CA ASP A 402 -7.50 -39.10 -14.32
C ASP A 402 -8.20 -38.75 -13.01
N GLY A 403 -8.39 -37.47 -12.74
CA GLY A 403 -9.10 -37.02 -11.54
C GLY A 403 -9.40 -35.53 -11.53
N PHE A 404 -10.19 -35.11 -10.56
CA PHE A 404 -10.40 -33.71 -10.24
C PHE A 404 -9.85 -33.39 -8.86
N PHE A 405 -9.46 -32.14 -8.67
CA PHE A 405 -9.36 -31.52 -7.35
C PHE A 405 -10.51 -30.57 -7.15
N ASP A 406 -11.17 -30.62 -6.00
CA ASP A 406 -12.11 -29.58 -5.60
C ASP A 406 -12.10 -29.44 -4.08
N LYS A 407 -12.18 -28.21 -3.56
CA LYS A 407 -12.26 -27.98 -2.11
C LYS A 407 -13.66 -28.29 -1.54
N ALA A 408 -14.67 -28.47 -2.39
CA ALA A 408 -16.03 -28.76 -1.96
C ALA A 408 -16.20 -30.24 -1.57
N ASN A 409 -16.31 -30.50 -0.26
CA ASN A 409 -16.55 -31.85 0.29
C ASN A 409 -17.85 -32.51 -0.23
N SER A 410 -18.79 -31.73 -0.75
CA SER A 410 -20.04 -32.24 -1.32
C SER A 410 -19.88 -32.86 -2.71
N ILE A 411 -18.74 -32.63 -3.39
CA ILE A 411 -18.48 -33.11 -4.75
C ILE A 411 -17.41 -34.21 -4.66
N THR A 412 -17.85 -35.46 -4.70
CA THR A 412 -16.95 -36.63 -4.68
C THR A 412 -16.75 -37.25 -6.05
N ASN A 413 -17.56 -36.83 -7.03
CA ASN A 413 -17.50 -37.31 -8.41
C ASN A 413 -17.96 -36.21 -9.37
N CYS A 414 -17.33 -36.15 -10.54
CA CYS A 414 -17.68 -35.25 -11.62
C CYS A 414 -17.64 -36.01 -12.95
N GLU A 415 -18.80 -36.23 -13.57
CA GLU A 415 -18.95 -36.99 -14.83
C GLU A 415 -18.32 -38.41 -14.77
N GLY A 416 -18.46 -39.09 -13.63
CA GLY A 416 -17.89 -40.43 -13.44
C GLY A 416 -16.42 -40.44 -13.02
N ILE A 417 -15.73 -39.30 -13.03
CA ILE A 417 -14.34 -39.15 -12.60
C ILE A 417 -14.30 -38.77 -11.11
N HIS A 418 -13.39 -39.38 -10.35
CA HIS A 418 -13.26 -39.14 -8.92
C HIS A 418 -12.76 -37.72 -8.63
N VAL A 419 -13.28 -37.12 -7.54
CA VAL A 419 -12.91 -35.77 -7.10
C VAL A 419 -12.22 -35.88 -5.74
N TYR A 420 -10.93 -35.57 -5.74
CA TYR A 420 -10.07 -35.60 -4.58
C TYR A 420 -10.06 -34.25 -3.87
N GLN A 421 -9.97 -34.28 -2.55
CA GLN A 421 -9.58 -33.10 -1.78
C GLN A 421 -8.06 -32.91 -1.92
N PRO A 422 -7.54 -31.71 -2.26
CA PRO A 422 -6.12 -31.49 -2.56
C PRO A 422 -5.11 -31.90 -1.49
N TYR A 423 -5.54 -32.21 -0.27
CA TYR A 423 -4.68 -32.59 0.85
C TYR A 423 -5.15 -33.84 1.60
N SER A 424 -6.13 -34.57 1.07
CA SER A 424 -6.58 -35.78 1.74
C SER A 424 -5.54 -36.89 1.63
N ASP A 425 -5.56 -37.81 2.59
CA ASP A 425 -4.73 -39.02 2.52
C ASP A 425 -5.05 -39.84 1.25
N GLU A 426 -6.31 -39.82 0.81
CA GLU A 426 -6.73 -40.43 -0.46
C GLU A 426 -6.05 -39.78 -1.68
N ALA A 427 -6.00 -38.44 -1.72
CA ALA A 427 -5.29 -37.71 -2.77
C ALA A 427 -3.79 -38.01 -2.73
N ARG A 428 -3.17 -38.00 -1.54
CA ARG A 428 -1.75 -38.35 -1.37
C ARG A 428 -1.44 -39.76 -1.82
N LEU A 429 -2.34 -40.72 -1.57
CA LEU A 429 -2.19 -42.09 -2.03
C LEU A 429 -2.30 -42.21 -3.55
N GLU A 430 -3.19 -41.44 -4.18
CA GLU A 430 -3.36 -41.44 -5.64
C GLU A 430 -2.23 -40.70 -6.38
N ILE A 431 -1.82 -39.54 -5.88
CA ILE A 431 -0.91 -38.60 -6.57
C ILE A 431 0.56 -38.92 -6.24
N GLY A 432 0.82 -39.47 -5.05
CA GLY A 432 2.16 -39.79 -4.59
C GLY A 432 3.07 -38.56 -4.55
N ASP A 433 4.24 -38.65 -5.20
CA ASP A 433 5.24 -37.58 -5.24
C ASP A 433 4.96 -36.49 -6.30
N GLY A 434 3.88 -36.62 -7.07
CA GLY A 434 3.46 -35.68 -8.10
C GLY A 434 4.20 -35.79 -9.44
N SER A 435 5.16 -36.71 -9.59
CA SER A 435 6.05 -36.76 -10.76
C SER A 435 5.30 -37.11 -12.05
N GLY A 436 5.31 -36.21 -13.02
CA GLY A 436 4.62 -36.39 -14.30
C GLY A 436 3.10 -36.21 -14.20
N ILE A 437 2.61 -35.50 -13.19
CA ILE A 437 1.20 -35.12 -13.09
C ILE A 437 1.05 -33.67 -13.53
N THR A 438 0.16 -33.41 -14.49
CA THR A 438 -0.24 -32.03 -14.81
C THR A 438 -1.58 -31.72 -14.16
N VAL A 439 -1.66 -30.54 -13.54
CA VAL A 439 -2.91 -30.01 -13.01
C VAL A 439 -3.31 -28.76 -13.77
N VAL A 440 -4.50 -28.81 -14.36
CA VAL A 440 -5.07 -27.69 -15.11
C VAL A 440 -5.97 -26.90 -14.17
N VAL A 441 -5.59 -25.66 -13.91
CA VAL A 441 -6.23 -24.81 -12.91
C VAL A 441 -7.24 -23.88 -13.57
N THR A 442 -8.48 -23.94 -13.10
CA THR A 442 -9.57 -23.11 -13.62
C THR A 442 -9.54 -21.68 -13.02
N PRO A 443 -9.94 -20.63 -13.76
CA PRO A 443 -10.03 -19.23 -13.29
C PRO A 443 -11.14 -19.01 -12.24
N VAL A 444 -11.85 -20.06 -11.82
CA VAL A 444 -12.71 -20.00 -10.63
C VAL A 444 -11.88 -19.63 -9.39
N TRP A 445 -10.58 -19.90 -9.47
CA TRP A 445 -9.63 -19.73 -8.40
C TRP A 445 -8.38 -19.00 -8.91
N ASP A 446 -7.64 -18.37 -8.00
CA ASP A 446 -6.38 -17.70 -8.34
C ASP A 446 -5.33 -18.75 -8.74
N PHE A 447 -4.85 -18.66 -9.99
CA PHE A 447 -3.91 -19.61 -10.57
C PHE A 447 -2.61 -19.71 -9.78
N TYR A 448 -2.07 -18.57 -9.34
CA TYR A 448 -0.76 -18.52 -8.68
C TYR A 448 -0.85 -19.12 -7.28
N ASP A 449 -1.92 -18.80 -6.54
CA ASP A 449 -2.14 -19.36 -5.20
C ASP A 449 -2.28 -20.88 -5.24
N ILE A 450 -3.08 -21.43 -6.18
CA ILE A 450 -3.23 -22.89 -6.33
C ILE A 450 -1.94 -23.54 -6.79
N LYS A 451 -1.20 -22.89 -7.69
CA LYS A 451 0.09 -23.38 -8.13
C LYS A 451 1.04 -23.54 -6.95
N GLU A 452 1.15 -22.53 -6.09
CA GLU A 452 1.98 -22.62 -4.89
C GLU A 452 1.46 -23.71 -3.94
N GLU A 453 0.14 -23.75 -3.70
CA GLU A 453 -0.54 -24.74 -2.88
C GLU A 453 -0.20 -26.19 -3.27
N LEU A 454 -0.39 -26.51 -4.55
CA LEU A 454 -0.16 -27.85 -5.08
C LEU A 454 1.32 -28.19 -5.15
N VAL A 455 2.21 -27.25 -5.47
CA VAL A 455 3.65 -27.50 -5.52
C VAL A 455 4.24 -27.71 -4.11
N CYS A 456 3.68 -27.05 -3.11
CA CYS A 456 4.03 -27.29 -1.71
C CYS A 456 3.64 -28.70 -1.26
N GLU A 457 2.48 -29.19 -1.67
CA GLU A 457 1.96 -30.50 -1.28
C GLU A 457 2.57 -31.64 -2.12
N TYR A 458 2.76 -31.40 -3.42
CA TYR A 458 3.23 -32.37 -4.41
C TYR A 458 4.47 -31.82 -5.11
N ARG A 459 5.64 -32.29 -4.69
CA ARG A 459 6.95 -31.71 -5.05
C ARG A 459 7.20 -31.58 -6.55
N ASN A 460 6.62 -32.46 -7.37
CA ASN A 460 6.95 -32.55 -8.81
C ASN A 460 5.73 -32.34 -9.73
N ILE A 461 4.68 -31.69 -9.25
CA ILE A 461 3.49 -31.42 -10.04
C ILE A 461 3.71 -30.29 -11.06
N HIS A 462 3.05 -30.38 -12.21
CA HIS A 462 3.12 -29.37 -13.28
C HIS A 462 1.79 -28.61 -13.39
N PRO A 463 1.62 -27.48 -12.69
CA PRO A 463 0.39 -26.69 -12.77
C PRO A 463 0.37 -25.82 -14.03
N VAL A 464 -0.77 -25.82 -14.73
CA VAL A 464 -1.00 -25.09 -15.99
C VAL A 464 -2.29 -24.28 -15.91
N SER A 465 -2.25 -23.03 -16.37
CA SER A 465 -3.44 -22.17 -16.43
C SER A 465 -4.38 -22.64 -17.55
N ALA A 466 -5.65 -22.88 -17.22
CA ALA A 466 -6.65 -23.27 -18.22
C ALA A 466 -6.82 -22.20 -19.31
N LYS A 467 -6.67 -20.93 -18.95
CA LYS A 467 -6.78 -19.80 -19.89
C LYS A 467 -5.67 -19.84 -20.94
N GLU A 468 -4.43 -19.94 -20.50
CA GLU A 468 -3.25 -20.01 -21.38
C GLU A 468 -3.30 -21.24 -22.29
N LEU A 469 -3.71 -22.38 -21.73
CA LEU A 469 -3.83 -23.64 -22.46
C LEU A 469 -4.86 -23.53 -23.61
N VAL A 470 -6.04 -23.00 -23.32
CA VAL A 470 -7.10 -22.81 -24.33
C VAL A 470 -6.68 -21.80 -25.39
N GLU A 471 -5.97 -20.73 -25.01
CA GLU A 471 -5.46 -19.73 -25.95
C GLU A 471 -4.44 -20.33 -26.92
N GLN A 472 -3.54 -21.18 -26.44
CA GLN A 472 -2.60 -21.89 -27.31
C GLN A 472 -3.28 -22.90 -28.24
N MET A 473 -4.36 -23.56 -27.80
CA MET A 473 -5.16 -24.42 -28.67
C MET A 473 -5.84 -23.62 -29.77
N LEU A 474 -6.41 -22.47 -29.42
CA LEU A 474 -7.03 -21.56 -30.39
C LEU A 474 -6.02 -21.03 -31.40
N GLN A 475 -4.78 -20.74 -30.99
CA GLN A 475 -3.69 -20.37 -31.92
C GLN A 475 -3.35 -21.47 -32.93
N LYS A 476 -3.56 -22.75 -32.61
CA LYS A 476 -3.35 -23.88 -33.53
C LYS A 476 -4.53 -24.16 -34.46
N LEU A 477 -5.69 -23.57 -34.17
CA LEU A 477 -6.91 -23.69 -34.96
C LEU A 477 -7.02 -22.64 -36.08
N VAL A 478 -6.23 -21.57 -35.97
CA VAL A 478 -6.03 -20.53 -36.99
C VAL A 478 -4.88 -20.94 -37.88
#